data_AF-A0A1X6ZH07-F1
#
_entry.id   AF-A0A1X6ZH07-F1
#
_cell.length_a   1.000
_cell.length_b   1.000
_cell.length_c   1.000
_cell.angle_alpha   90.00
_cell.angle_beta   90.00
_cell.angle_gamma   90.00
#
_symmetry.space_group_name_H-M   'P 1'
#
loop_
_entity.id
_entity.type
_entity.pdbx_description
1 polymer ?
#
loop_
_entity_poly.entity_id
_entity_poly.type
_entity_poly.pdbx_seq_one_letter_code
_entity_poly.pdbx_strand_id
1 'polypeptide(L)'
;MKPIVPAIIASFAFALPVSAQDIEKGEKEFKRCRACHAIASEDETFVKGGKTGPNLYGIIGRTAGSVEGFKYSPELVELGGGGLVWDETNLLEYIADPNTFIGGRSKMTKQKVKNGPDLAAFLATFSEGASSDPGEAAEETAD
;
A
#
# COMPACT_ATOMS: atom_id res chain seq x y z
N MET A 1 8.04 64.44 -15.88
CA MET A 1 7.03 63.66 -15.15
C MET A 1 6.73 62.40 -15.97
N LYS A 2 7.14 61.22 -15.50
CA LYS A 2 6.90 59.92 -16.19
C LYS A 2 6.00 59.09 -15.27
N PRO A 3 4.84 58.58 -15.71
CA PRO A 3 3.98 57.78 -14.85
C PRO A 3 4.57 56.37 -14.70
N ILE A 4 4.75 55.94 -13.44
CA ILE A 4 5.12 54.58 -13.07
C ILE A 4 3.81 53.77 -13.01
N VAL A 5 3.68 52.77 -13.89
CA VAL A 5 2.56 51.81 -13.89
C VAL A 5 2.95 50.63 -12.99
N PRO A 6 2.18 50.26 -11.95
CA PRO A 6 2.48 49.07 -11.17
C PRO A 6 2.01 47.81 -11.91
N ALA A 7 2.95 46.90 -12.18
CA ALA A 7 2.64 45.57 -12.69
C ALA A 7 2.01 44.73 -11.56
N ILE A 8 0.70 44.50 -11.64
CA ILE A 8 -0.01 43.55 -10.78
C ILE A 8 0.33 42.14 -11.28
N ILE A 9 1.22 41.45 -10.56
CA ILE A 9 1.49 40.03 -10.78
C ILE A 9 0.34 39.26 -10.15
N ALA A 10 -0.68 38.92 -10.95
CA ALA A 10 -1.73 38.00 -10.55
C ALA A 10 -1.12 36.59 -10.41
N SER A 11 -0.88 36.16 -9.18
CA SER A 11 -0.51 34.77 -8.88
C SER A 11 -1.73 33.88 -9.14
N PHE A 12 -1.75 33.24 -10.30
CA PHE A 12 -2.72 32.20 -10.63
C PHE A 12 -2.32 30.94 -9.87
N ALA A 13 -3.01 30.64 -8.78
CA ALA A 13 -2.88 29.35 -8.10
C ALA A 13 -3.41 28.26 -9.04
N PHE A 14 -2.49 27.51 -9.67
CA PHE A 14 -2.84 26.37 -10.51
C PHE A 14 -3.21 25.20 -9.59
N ALA A 15 -4.51 25.08 -9.28
CA ALA A 15 -5.02 23.88 -8.64
C ALA A 15 -4.88 22.72 -9.64
N LEU A 16 -3.86 21.89 -9.44
CA LEU A 16 -3.73 20.64 -10.19
C LEU A 16 -4.94 19.76 -9.85
N PRO A 17 -5.58 19.12 -10.85
CA PRO A 17 -6.61 18.14 -10.58
C PRO A 17 -5.95 16.97 -9.84
N VAL A 18 -6.24 16.86 -8.54
CA VAL A 18 -6.09 15.60 -7.82
C VAL A 18 -7.17 14.69 -8.40
N SER A 19 -6.79 13.82 -9.33
CA SER A 19 -7.68 12.74 -9.76
C SER A 19 -7.95 11.86 -8.54
N ALA A 20 -9.20 11.84 -8.08
CA ALA A 20 -9.64 10.91 -7.05
C ALA A 20 -9.42 9.47 -7.55
N GLN A 21 -8.88 8.60 -6.68
CA GLN A 21 -8.75 7.18 -6.95
C GLN A 21 -10.13 6.52 -7.06
N ASP A 22 -10.27 5.55 -7.96
CA ASP A 22 -11.53 4.87 -8.26
C ASP A 22 -11.52 3.44 -7.70
N ILE A 23 -12.17 3.26 -6.55
CA ILE A 23 -12.23 1.98 -5.83
C ILE A 23 -12.84 0.85 -6.69
N GLU A 24 -13.84 1.15 -7.52
CA GLU A 24 -14.46 0.15 -8.40
C GLU A 24 -13.49 -0.32 -9.50
N LYS A 25 -12.66 0.59 -10.03
CA LYS A 25 -11.57 0.19 -10.93
C LYS A 25 -10.51 -0.61 -10.20
N GLY A 26 -10.20 -0.26 -8.95
CA GLY A 26 -9.29 -1.00 -8.10
C GLY A 26 -9.73 -2.45 -7.86
N GLU A 27 -11.01 -2.65 -7.53
CA GLU A 27 -11.60 -3.98 -7.38
C GLU A 27 -11.49 -4.79 -8.69
N LYS A 28 -11.74 -4.15 -9.85
CA LYS A 28 -11.55 -4.80 -11.16
C LYS A 28 -10.10 -5.19 -11.40
N GLU A 29 -9.14 -4.37 -10.99
CA GLU A 29 -7.72 -4.74 -11.04
C GLU A 29 -7.40 -5.92 -10.12
N PHE A 30 -7.98 -5.97 -8.91
CA PHE A 30 -7.77 -7.03 -7.91
C PHE A 30 -8.14 -8.44 -8.39
N LYS A 31 -9.00 -8.58 -9.41
CA LYS A 31 -9.40 -9.89 -9.97
C LYS A 31 -8.22 -10.80 -10.33
N ARG A 32 -7.06 -10.23 -10.72
CA ARG A 32 -5.83 -11.00 -10.99
C ARG A 32 -5.12 -11.49 -9.73
N CYS A 33 -5.25 -10.75 -8.63
CA CYS A 33 -4.66 -11.07 -7.34
C CYS A 33 -5.44 -12.18 -6.62
N ARG A 34 -6.76 -12.23 -6.83
CA ARG A 34 -7.70 -13.18 -6.21
C ARG A 34 -7.32 -14.66 -6.41
N ALA A 35 -6.66 -15.01 -7.51
CA ALA A 35 -6.23 -16.38 -7.77
C ALA A 35 -5.24 -16.90 -6.71
N CYS A 36 -4.45 -16.01 -6.13
CA CYS A 36 -3.43 -16.36 -5.13
C CYS A 36 -3.79 -15.86 -3.73
N HIS A 37 -4.56 -14.78 -3.62
CA HIS A 37 -4.80 -14.08 -2.37
C HIS A 37 -6.29 -13.97 -2.04
N ALA A 38 -6.59 -14.05 -0.75
CA ALA A 38 -7.87 -13.64 -0.18
C ALA A 38 -7.73 -12.27 0.52
N ILE A 39 -8.87 -11.65 0.81
CA ILE A 39 -9.00 -10.53 1.76
C ILE A 39 -10.01 -10.99 2.81
N ALA A 40 -9.53 -11.29 4.00
CA ALA A 40 -10.37 -11.72 5.12
C ALA A 40 -9.84 -11.15 6.44
N SER A 41 -10.71 -10.58 7.26
CA SER A 41 -10.44 -10.35 8.68
C SER A 41 -10.70 -11.64 9.47
N GLU A 42 -10.60 -11.58 10.79
CA GLU A 42 -10.97 -12.70 11.67
C GLU A 42 -12.48 -12.99 11.60
N ASP A 43 -13.30 -11.94 11.48
CA ASP A 43 -14.76 -12.05 11.52
C ASP A 43 -15.41 -12.21 10.14
N GLU A 44 -14.77 -11.71 9.08
CA GLU A 44 -15.39 -11.61 7.76
C GLU A 44 -14.42 -11.94 6.63
N THR A 45 -14.93 -12.66 5.62
CA THR A 45 -14.24 -12.81 4.34
C THR A 45 -14.82 -11.85 3.31
N PHE A 46 -14.16 -10.71 3.10
CA PHE A 46 -14.54 -9.71 2.10
C PHE A 46 -14.34 -10.21 0.67
N VAL A 47 -13.19 -10.84 0.40
CA VAL A 47 -12.88 -11.43 -0.90
C VAL A 47 -12.35 -12.85 -0.72
N LYS A 48 -13.18 -13.84 -1.08
CA LYS A 48 -12.73 -15.23 -1.19
C LYS A 48 -11.67 -15.34 -2.27
N GLY A 49 -10.53 -15.96 -1.99
CA GLY A 49 -9.47 -16.16 -2.96
C GLY A 49 -8.54 -17.32 -2.63
N GLY A 50 -7.40 -17.39 -3.31
CA GLY A 50 -6.39 -18.43 -3.11
C GLY A 50 -5.65 -18.32 -1.78
N LYS A 51 -4.88 -19.36 -1.48
CA LYS A 51 -3.93 -19.43 -0.34
C LYS A 51 -2.47 -19.58 -0.79
N THR A 52 -2.21 -19.38 -2.08
CA THR A 52 -0.86 -19.42 -2.66
C THR A 52 -0.04 -18.22 -2.20
N GLY A 53 -0.68 -17.06 -2.07
CA GLY A 53 -0.15 -15.86 -1.45
C GLY A 53 -0.76 -15.63 -0.07
N PRO A 54 -0.17 -14.72 0.75
CA PRO A 54 -0.71 -14.38 2.06
C PRO A 54 -2.05 -13.64 1.95
N ASN A 55 -2.77 -13.57 3.06
CA ASN A 55 -3.94 -12.70 3.19
C ASN A 55 -3.56 -11.22 2.97
N LEU A 56 -4.38 -10.48 2.23
CA LEU A 56 -4.14 -9.07 1.91
C LEU A 56 -4.99 -8.09 2.73
N TYR A 57 -5.84 -8.58 3.63
CA TYR A 57 -6.45 -7.73 4.65
C TYR A 57 -5.37 -7.05 5.49
N GLY A 58 -5.49 -5.73 5.74
CA GLY A 58 -4.49 -4.97 6.47
C GLY A 58 -3.12 -4.91 5.77
N ILE A 59 -3.05 -4.91 4.44
CA ILE A 59 -1.75 -4.87 3.75
C ILE A 59 -1.09 -3.49 3.84
N ILE A 60 -1.85 -2.40 3.70
CA ILE A 60 -1.29 -1.05 3.83
C ILE A 60 -1.02 -0.76 5.31
N GLY A 61 0.19 -0.28 5.62
CA GLY A 61 0.66 -0.09 6.99
C GLY A 61 1.27 -1.34 7.64
N ARG A 62 1.23 -2.51 6.99
CA ARG A 62 1.79 -3.75 7.55
C ARG A 62 3.26 -3.94 7.17
N THR A 63 4.06 -4.42 8.11
CA THR A 63 5.45 -4.84 7.87
C THR A 63 5.52 -5.92 6.78
N ALA A 64 6.48 -5.80 5.86
CA ALA A 64 6.66 -6.81 4.81
C ALA A 64 7.03 -8.18 5.39
N GLY A 65 6.57 -9.26 4.73
CA GLY A 65 6.94 -10.63 5.11
C GLY A 65 6.45 -11.10 6.49
N SER A 66 5.42 -10.47 7.07
CA SER A 66 5.07 -10.62 8.49
C SER A 66 3.84 -11.49 8.80
N VAL A 67 3.07 -11.96 7.81
CA VAL A 67 1.88 -12.79 8.10
C VAL A 67 2.30 -14.14 8.67
N GLU A 68 1.85 -14.42 9.89
CA GLU A 68 2.19 -15.65 10.60
C GLU A 68 1.78 -16.90 9.80
N GLY A 69 2.63 -17.92 9.85
CA GLY A 69 2.40 -19.19 9.16
C GLY A 69 2.58 -19.17 7.64
N PHE A 70 2.77 -18.00 7.01
CA PHE A 70 3.05 -17.91 5.58
C PHE A 70 4.55 -18.01 5.29
N LYS A 71 4.93 -18.79 4.26
CA LYS A 71 6.33 -19.02 3.88
C LYS A 71 6.81 -18.01 2.83
N TYR A 72 7.35 -16.88 3.29
CA TYR A 72 7.93 -15.83 2.43
C TYR A 72 9.29 -16.17 1.82
N SER A 73 9.76 -15.36 0.88
CA SER A 73 11.17 -15.35 0.44
C SER A 73 12.04 -14.75 1.55
N PRO A 74 13.26 -15.29 1.81
CA PRO A 74 14.15 -14.76 2.83
C PRO A 74 14.40 -13.26 2.71
N GLU A 75 14.58 -12.77 1.48
CA GLU A 75 14.89 -11.36 1.19
C GLU A 75 13.72 -10.44 1.56
N LEU A 76 12.47 -10.89 1.41
CA LEU A 76 11.32 -10.07 1.79
C LEU A 76 11.13 -10.01 3.31
N VAL A 77 11.46 -11.10 4.02
CA VAL A 77 11.47 -11.13 5.49
C VAL A 77 12.57 -10.22 6.03
N GLU A 78 13.75 -10.25 5.43
CA GLU A 78 14.87 -9.38 5.80
C GLU A 78 14.53 -7.90 5.62
N LEU A 79 13.94 -7.51 4.48
CA LEU A 79 13.47 -6.14 4.26
C LEU A 79 12.43 -5.71 5.29
N GLY A 80 11.47 -6.58 5.62
CA GLY A 80 10.50 -6.35 6.67
C GLY A 80 11.15 -6.13 8.04
N GLY A 81 12.10 -6.99 8.42
CA GLY A 81 12.90 -6.85 9.65
C GLY A 81 13.78 -5.60 9.66
N GLY A 82 14.17 -5.10 8.49
CA GLY A 82 14.86 -3.83 8.29
C GLY A 82 13.97 -2.60 8.30
N GLY A 83 12.66 -2.75 8.53
CA GLY A 83 11.71 -1.64 8.67
C GLY A 83 10.84 -1.37 7.43
N LEU A 84 10.85 -2.24 6.42
CA LEU A 84 9.93 -2.09 5.29
C LEU A 84 8.47 -2.30 5.74
N VAL A 85 7.70 -1.22 5.69
CA VAL A 85 6.26 -1.19 5.90
C VAL A 85 5.58 -0.89 4.57
N TRP A 86 4.56 -1.67 4.20
CA TRP A 86 3.86 -1.46 2.94
C TRP A 86 3.09 -0.14 2.96
N ASP A 87 3.33 0.68 1.95
CA ASP A 87 2.50 1.81 1.58
C ASP A 87 1.98 1.60 0.16
N GLU A 88 1.12 2.50 -0.32
CA GLU A 88 0.54 2.38 -1.68
C GLU A 88 1.62 2.42 -2.78
N THR A 89 2.69 3.18 -2.60
CA THR A 89 3.72 3.39 -3.60
C THR A 89 4.61 2.15 -3.71
N ASN A 90 5.20 1.75 -2.59
CA ASN A 90 6.14 0.64 -2.53
C ASN A 90 5.46 -0.71 -2.82
N LEU A 91 4.17 -0.84 -2.52
CA LEU A 91 3.38 -2.01 -2.90
C LEU A 91 3.24 -2.11 -4.42
N LEU A 92 2.99 -1.00 -5.11
CA LEU A 92 2.88 -0.99 -6.57
C LEU A 92 4.21 -1.27 -7.27
N GLU A 93 5.31 -0.75 -6.73
CA GLU A 93 6.66 -1.06 -7.20
C GLU A 93 6.96 -2.57 -7.05
N TYR A 94 6.67 -3.14 -5.87
CA TYR A 94 6.82 -4.56 -5.63
C TYR A 94 5.96 -5.40 -6.57
N ILE A 95 4.70 -5.03 -6.82
CA ILE A 95 3.81 -5.76 -7.73
C ILE A 95 4.35 -5.77 -9.17
N ALA A 96 4.95 -4.65 -9.61
CA ALA A 96 5.46 -4.48 -10.97
C ALA A 96 6.71 -5.33 -11.24
N ASP A 97 7.63 -5.41 -10.28
CA ASP A 97 8.81 -6.28 -10.37
C ASP A 97 9.30 -6.77 -8.99
N PRO A 98 8.70 -7.86 -8.48
CA PRO A 98 8.97 -8.36 -7.13
C PRO A 98 10.43 -8.78 -6.91
N ASN A 99 11.08 -9.31 -7.95
CA ASN A 99 12.45 -9.80 -7.84
C ASN A 99 13.42 -8.64 -7.71
N THR A 100 13.26 -7.62 -8.56
CA THR A 100 14.09 -6.42 -8.52
C THR A 100 13.86 -5.65 -7.23
N PHE A 101 12.60 -5.49 -6.81
CA PHE A 101 12.26 -4.77 -5.58
C PHE A 101 12.92 -5.38 -4.34
N ILE A 102 12.91 -6.71 -4.21
CA ILE A 102 13.53 -7.38 -3.04
C ILE A 102 15.01 -7.69 -3.21
N GLY A 103 15.62 -7.39 -4.37
CA GLY A 103 17.00 -7.74 -4.68
C GLY A 103 17.28 -9.26 -4.73
N GLY A 104 16.27 -10.07 -5.05
CA GLY A 104 16.34 -11.54 -4.90
C GLY A 104 15.22 -12.30 -5.61
N ARG A 105 15.04 -13.58 -5.27
CA ARG A 105 14.00 -14.41 -5.90
C ARG A 105 12.70 -14.33 -5.11
N SER A 106 11.75 -13.52 -5.59
CA SER A 106 10.40 -13.50 -5.02
C SER A 106 9.65 -14.80 -5.31
N LYS A 107 8.79 -15.16 -4.36
CA LYS A 107 7.78 -16.22 -4.54
C LYS A 107 6.53 -15.71 -5.25
N MET A 108 6.34 -14.39 -5.35
CA MET A 108 5.29 -13.77 -6.13
C MET A 108 5.78 -13.49 -7.55
N THR A 109 4.99 -13.84 -8.55
CA THR A 109 5.25 -13.45 -9.94
C THR A 109 4.75 -12.02 -10.19
N LYS A 110 5.50 -11.24 -10.97
CA LYS A 110 5.10 -9.88 -11.34
C LYS A 110 3.70 -9.84 -11.96
N GLN A 111 2.92 -8.83 -11.59
CA GLN A 111 1.58 -8.61 -12.15
C GLN A 111 1.59 -7.34 -12.99
N LYS A 112 0.98 -7.42 -14.18
CA LYS A 112 0.71 -6.23 -14.98
C LYS A 112 -0.54 -5.58 -14.43
N VAL A 113 -0.42 -4.47 -13.70
CA VAL A 113 -1.56 -3.66 -13.21
C VAL A 113 -1.67 -2.41 -14.08
N LYS A 114 -2.88 -2.12 -14.60
CA LYS A 114 -3.12 -0.97 -15.46
C LYS A 114 -3.49 0.27 -14.66
N ASN A 115 -4.28 0.08 -13.60
CA ASN A 115 -4.71 1.14 -12.69
C ASN A 115 -4.13 0.86 -11.29
N GLY A 116 -2.81 1.02 -11.17
CA GLY A 116 -2.08 0.78 -9.91
C GLY A 116 -2.63 1.59 -8.74
N PRO A 117 -2.74 2.92 -8.85
CA PRO A 117 -3.27 3.75 -7.76
C PRO A 117 -4.68 3.35 -7.33
N ASP A 118 -5.55 2.96 -8.27
CA ASP A 118 -6.90 2.49 -7.95
C ASP A 118 -6.85 1.14 -7.20
N LEU A 119 -5.96 0.22 -7.59
CA LEU A 119 -5.74 -1.05 -6.87
C LEU A 119 -5.24 -0.80 -5.45
N ALA A 120 -4.29 0.09 -5.27
CA ALA A 120 -3.75 0.43 -3.95
C ALA A 120 -4.83 1.05 -3.06
N ALA A 121 -5.63 1.98 -3.59
CA ALA A 121 -6.78 2.55 -2.90
C ALA A 121 -7.81 1.48 -2.51
N PHE A 122 -8.13 0.54 -3.40
CA PHE A 122 -9.02 -0.58 -3.09
C PHE A 122 -8.46 -1.47 -1.97
N LEU A 123 -7.15 -1.68 -1.89
CA LEU A 123 -6.54 -2.45 -0.80
C LEU A 123 -6.50 -1.65 0.52
N ALA A 124 -6.39 -0.33 0.43
CA ALA A 124 -6.40 0.57 1.59
C ALA A 124 -7.74 0.53 2.35
N THR A 125 -8.87 0.31 1.67
CA THR A 125 -10.19 0.19 2.33
C THR A 125 -10.29 -0.98 3.31
N PHE A 126 -9.39 -1.96 3.18
CA PHE A 126 -9.30 -3.12 4.07
C PHE A 126 -8.14 -3.00 5.06
N SER A 127 -7.53 -1.81 5.18
CA SER A 127 -6.34 -1.58 5.99
C SER A 127 -6.54 -0.57 7.12
N GLU A 128 -7.75 -0.03 7.27
CA GLU A 128 -8.15 0.76 8.44
C GLU A 128 -8.21 -0.14 9.67
N GLY A 129 -7.16 -0.03 10.50
CA GLY A 129 -6.90 -0.88 11.67
C GLY A 129 -5.41 -1.24 11.83
N ALA A 130 -4.59 -1.11 10.78
CA ALA A 130 -3.15 -1.39 10.84
C ALA A 130 -2.30 -0.17 11.30
N SER A 131 -2.93 0.96 11.61
CA SER A 131 -2.27 2.22 11.97
C SER A 131 -2.58 2.65 13.41
N SER A 132 -1.80 2.12 14.36
CA SER A 132 -1.42 2.68 15.67
C SER A 132 -0.70 1.54 16.41
N ASP A 133 0.62 1.52 16.59
CA ASP A 133 1.39 2.45 17.43
C ASP A 133 2.91 2.18 17.27
N PRO A 134 3.73 3.17 16.91
CA PRO A 134 5.14 3.19 17.24
C PRO A 134 5.38 4.25 18.31
N GLY A 135 5.04 3.95 19.58
CA GLY A 135 5.47 4.77 20.70
C GLY A 135 4.50 4.88 21.88
N GLU A 136 4.25 3.78 22.59
CA GLU A 136 3.98 3.85 24.04
C GLU A 136 4.90 2.89 24.79
N ALA A 137 6.14 3.34 25.00
CA ALA A 137 6.99 2.86 26.07
C ALA A 137 7.44 4.07 26.91
N ALA A 138 6.88 4.11 28.12
CA ALA A 138 7.33 4.82 29.32
C ALA A 138 6.99 6.32 29.48
N GLU A 139 5.95 6.60 30.28
CA GLU A 139 6.07 7.34 31.55
C GLU A 139 4.84 7.17 32.47
N GLU A 140 5.09 6.72 33.72
CA GLU A 140 4.52 7.17 35.02
C GLU A 140 2.97 7.38 35.18
N THR A 141 2.25 6.72 36.11
CA THR A 141 2.20 7.03 37.56
C THR A 141 1.18 6.13 38.31
N ALA A 142 1.50 5.80 39.58
CA ALA A 142 0.65 5.55 40.76
C ALA A 142 -0.51 4.53 40.73
N ASP A 143 -0.36 3.39 41.43
CA ASP A 143 -0.79 3.18 42.84
C ASP A 143 -0.09 1.95 43.44
#